data_AF-A0A351MK00-F1
#
_entry.id   AF-A0A351MK00-F1
#
_cell.length_a   1.000
_cell.length_b   1.000
_cell.length_c   1.000
_cell.angle_alpha   90.00
_cell.angle_beta   90.00
_cell.angle_gamma   90.00
#
_symmetry.space_group_name_H-M   'P 1'
#
loop_
_entity.id
_entity.type
_entity.pdbx_description
1 polymer ?
#
loop_
_entity_poly.entity_id
_entity_poly.type
_entity_poly.pdbx_seq_one_letter_code
_entity_poly.pdbx_strand_id
1 'polypeptide(L)'
;LEEQRLWRYYDLPAAAGCLWDVEVDLTPAAGVPEVVFGDTKEGGLAAVRVATSMDVPQGVFHNSAGGINEGECWGKRAHWCDYSGPVGGETVGVAIFDHPSSFRHPTWWHVRNYGLMTANCFGLSDFTNGRENGDHTLPAGETLRFRYRLYVHDGDHLDAEVATRYQDYANPPAIRVG
;
A
#
# COMPACT_ATOMS: atom_id res chain seq x y z
N LEU A 1 -4.13 -21.90 6.39
CA LEU A 1 -4.44 -20.47 6.43
C LEU A 1 -5.74 -20.27 5.67
N GLU A 2 -6.67 -19.52 6.24
CA GLU A 2 -7.87 -19.02 5.56
C GLU A 2 -7.65 -17.53 5.27
N GLU A 3 -7.95 -17.11 4.03
CA GLU A 3 -7.92 -15.72 3.60
C GLU A 3 -9.34 -15.28 3.23
N GLN A 4 -9.75 -14.13 3.75
CA GLN A 4 -10.92 -13.40 3.27
C GLN A 4 -10.47 -12.07 2.70
N ARG A 5 -10.96 -11.73 1.51
CA ARG A 5 -10.64 -10.47 0.83
C ARG A 5 -11.90 -9.77 0.38
N LEU A 6 -12.06 -8.52 0.79
CA LEU A 6 -13.15 -7.64 0.37
C LEU A 6 -12.60 -6.54 -0.54
N TRP A 7 -13.24 -6.37 -1.69
CA TRP A 7 -12.98 -5.27 -2.61
C TRP A 7 -14.18 -4.33 -2.62
N ARG A 8 -13.93 -3.03 -2.44
CA ARG A 8 -14.97 -2.00 -2.51
C ARG A 8 -14.58 -0.98 -3.56
N TYR A 9 -15.33 -0.93 -4.64
CA TYR A 9 -15.16 0.05 -5.71
C TYR A 9 -16.10 1.23 -5.49
N TYR A 10 -15.61 2.44 -5.71
CA TYR A 10 -16.40 3.65 -5.56
C TYR A 10 -16.74 4.20 -6.95
N ASP A 11 -18.04 4.36 -7.20
CA ASP A 11 -18.54 5.02 -8.41
C ASP A 11 -18.44 6.53 -8.22
N LEU A 12 -17.30 7.10 -8.62
CA LEU A 12 -17.00 8.51 -8.52
C LEU A 12 -17.05 9.19 -9.90
N PRO A 13 -17.36 10.50 -9.96
CA PRO A 13 -17.18 11.25 -11.20
C PRO A 13 -15.74 11.13 -11.70
N ALA A 14 -15.53 11.06 -13.02
CA ALA A 14 -14.20 10.85 -13.61
C ALA A 14 -13.14 11.84 -13.09
N ALA A 15 -13.51 13.11 -12.86
CA ALA A 15 -12.61 14.14 -12.34
C ALA A 15 -12.11 13.88 -10.91
N ALA A 16 -12.70 12.93 -10.17
CA ALA A 16 -12.26 12.52 -8.85
C ALA A 16 -11.32 11.30 -8.88
N GLY A 17 -10.96 10.81 -10.07
CA GLY A 17 -10.15 9.62 -10.27
C GLY A 17 -10.90 8.31 -9.97
N CYS A 18 -10.17 7.20 -10.00
CA CYS A 18 -10.69 5.87 -9.68
C CYS A 18 -10.15 5.41 -8.33
N LEU A 19 -11.04 4.95 -7.45
CA LEU A 19 -10.67 4.60 -6.09
C LEU A 19 -11.36 3.31 -5.67
N TRP A 20 -10.59 2.44 -5.01
CA TRP A 20 -11.11 1.22 -4.42
C TRP A 20 -10.35 0.82 -3.16
N ASP A 21 -11.06 0.19 -2.23
CA ASP A 21 -10.48 -0.39 -1.03
C ASP A 21 -10.26 -1.89 -1.21
N VAL A 22 -9.19 -2.38 -0.60
CA VAL A 22 -8.87 -3.80 -0.46
C VAL A 22 -8.66 -4.09 1.02
N GLU A 23 -9.55 -4.89 1.60
CA GLU A 23 -9.42 -5.39 2.97
C GLU A 23 -9.05 -6.88 2.90
N VAL A 24 -7.99 -7.28 3.58
CA VAL A 24 -7.52 -8.68 3.66
C VAL A 24 -7.46 -9.09 5.13
N ASP A 25 -8.19 -10.16 5.45
CA ASP A 25 -8.16 -10.79 6.76
C ASP A 25 -7.57 -12.20 6.61
N LEU A 26 -6.48 -12.46 7.35
CA LEU A 26 -5.78 -13.75 7.36
C LEU A 26 -5.95 -14.40 8.72
N THR A 27 -6.46 -15.63 8.76
CA THR A 27 -6.76 -16.39 10.00
C THR A 27 -6.25 -17.83 9.85
N PRO A 28 -5.65 -18.47 10.87
CA PRO A 28 -5.35 -19.90 10.81
C PRO A 28 -6.64 -20.71 10.59
N ALA A 29 -6.59 -21.69 9.69
CA ALA A 29 -7.76 -22.50 9.38
C ALA A 29 -8.22 -23.33 10.59
N ALA A 30 -9.48 -23.77 10.61
CA ALA A 30 -9.98 -24.61 11.69
C ALA A 30 -9.07 -25.84 11.94
N GLY A 31 -8.66 -26.04 13.20
CA GLY A 31 -7.75 -27.13 13.60
C GLY A 31 -6.26 -26.87 13.36
N VAL A 32 -5.88 -25.73 12.77
CA VAL A 32 -4.48 -25.30 12.64
C VAL A 32 -4.09 -24.49 13.89
N PRO A 33 -3.10 -24.93 14.69
CA PRO A 33 -2.75 -24.26 15.94
C PRO A 33 -2.07 -22.89 15.73
N GLU A 34 -1.32 -22.73 14.63
CA GLU A 34 -0.66 -21.49 14.25
C GLU A 34 -0.27 -21.49 12.76
N VAL A 35 -0.04 -20.29 12.21
CA VAL A 35 0.56 -20.07 10.90
C VAL A 35 1.78 -19.17 11.07
N VAL A 36 2.91 -19.55 10.47
CA VAL A 36 4.12 -18.72 10.47
C VAL A 36 4.27 -18.02 9.13
N PHE A 37 4.32 -16.69 9.16
CA PHE A 37 4.69 -15.84 8.04
C PHE A 37 6.19 -15.56 8.12
N GLY A 38 6.94 -15.90 7.09
CA GLY A 38 8.38 -15.69 7.03
C GLY A 38 8.76 -14.27 6.64
N ASP A 39 9.91 -13.80 7.13
CA ASP A 39 10.53 -12.54 6.73
C ASP A 39 11.00 -12.61 5.28
N THR A 40 10.37 -11.82 4.41
CA THR A 40 10.77 -11.70 3.01
C THR A 40 10.29 -10.41 2.37
N LYS A 41 11.16 -9.76 1.60
CA LYS A 41 10.77 -8.63 0.73
C LYS A 41 9.73 -8.96 -0.34
N GLU A 42 9.43 -10.23 -0.60
CA GLU A 42 8.42 -10.66 -1.58
C GLU A 42 7.03 -10.91 -0.98
N GLY A 43 6.84 -10.69 0.33
CA GLY A 43 5.60 -11.00 1.07
C GLY A 43 4.51 -9.93 1.06
N GLY A 44 4.58 -8.95 0.15
CA GLY A 44 3.62 -7.84 0.10
C GLY A 44 2.21 -8.23 -0.35
N LEU A 45 1.20 -7.56 0.20
CA LEU A 45 -0.22 -7.91 -0.02
C LEU A 45 -0.94 -6.97 -1.00
N ALA A 46 -0.47 -5.73 -1.14
CA ALA A 46 -0.94 -4.77 -2.13
C ALA A 46 0.23 -4.29 -2.97
N ALA A 47 0.21 -4.63 -4.26
CA ALA A 47 1.30 -4.43 -5.21
C ALA A 47 0.76 -3.79 -6.48
N VAL A 48 1.50 -2.80 -7.00
CA VAL A 48 1.24 -2.19 -8.31
C VAL A 48 2.53 -2.19 -9.11
N ARG A 49 2.41 -2.53 -10.39
CA ARG A 49 3.42 -2.28 -11.41
C ARG A 49 2.85 -1.29 -12.40
N VAL A 50 3.45 -0.10 -12.49
CA VAL A 50 3.01 0.92 -13.45
C VAL A 50 3.48 0.62 -14.86
N ALA A 51 2.94 1.36 -15.84
CA ALA A 51 3.40 1.29 -17.21
C ALA A 51 4.88 1.68 -17.31
N THR A 52 5.64 1.04 -18.20
CA THR A 52 7.07 1.33 -18.37
C THR A 52 7.37 2.79 -18.73
N SER A 53 6.42 3.50 -19.34
CA SER A 53 6.55 4.93 -19.61
C SER A 53 6.57 5.79 -18.34
N MET A 54 6.11 5.24 -17.21
CA MET A 54 6.14 5.87 -15.89
C MET A 54 7.36 5.44 -15.06
N ASP A 55 8.20 4.52 -15.54
CA ASP A 55 9.42 4.14 -14.81
C ASP A 55 10.34 5.37 -14.65
N VAL A 56 11.16 5.39 -13.60
CA VAL A 56 12.22 6.41 -13.44
C VAL A 56 13.26 6.19 -14.55
N PRO A 57 13.70 7.25 -15.27
CA PRO A 57 13.56 8.67 -14.93
C PRO A 57 12.39 9.42 -15.57
N GLN A 58 11.49 8.75 -16.31
CA GLN A 58 10.36 9.41 -16.98
C GLN A 58 9.23 9.74 -15.99
N GLY A 59 8.95 8.85 -15.05
CA GLY A 59 8.08 9.13 -13.91
C GLY A 59 8.86 9.35 -12.62
N VAL A 60 8.12 9.52 -11.53
CA VAL A 60 8.64 9.78 -10.19
C VAL A 60 7.83 9.01 -9.17
N PHE A 61 8.52 8.50 -8.16
CA PHE A 61 7.90 7.89 -6.99
C PHE A 61 8.02 8.83 -5.78
N HIS A 62 6.92 9.02 -5.06
CA HIS A 62 6.87 9.79 -3.82
C HIS A 62 6.27 8.97 -2.69
N ASN A 63 6.66 9.28 -1.44
CA ASN A 63 5.99 8.73 -0.27
C ASN A 63 5.64 9.82 0.76
N SER A 64 4.77 9.44 1.69
CA SER A 64 4.31 10.34 2.75
C SER A 64 5.40 10.82 3.71
N ALA A 65 6.58 10.19 3.72
CA ALA A 65 7.71 10.58 4.56
C ALA A 65 8.61 11.64 3.89
N GLY A 66 8.25 12.09 2.68
CA GLY A 66 9.00 13.06 1.90
C GLY A 66 10.11 12.46 1.04
N GLY A 67 10.20 11.13 0.96
CA GLY A 67 11.19 10.44 0.13
C GLY A 67 10.81 10.46 -1.35
N ILE A 68 11.84 10.46 -2.20
CA ILE A 68 11.72 10.47 -3.67
C ILE A 68 12.51 9.30 -4.26
N ASN A 69 11.85 8.51 -5.12
CA ASN A 69 12.44 7.39 -5.85
C ASN A 69 13.07 6.30 -4.96
N GLU A 70 13.58 5.24 -5.59
CA GLU A 70 14.05 4.03 -4.91
C GLU A 70 15.13 4.31 -3.84
N GLY A 71 16.07 5.22 -4.11
CA GLY A 71 17.17 5.50 -3.20
C GLY A 71 16.74 6.00 -1.83
N GLU A 72 15.64 6.77 -1.77
CA GLU A 72 15.13 7.32 -0.53
C GLU A 72 13.95 6.53 0.04
N CYS A 73 13.27 5.74 -0.79
CA CYS A 73 12.01 5.09 -0.42
C CYS A 73 12.11 3.58 -0.20
N TRP A 74 13.15 2.91 -0.72
CA TRP A 74 13.35 1.48 -0.52
C TRP A 74 13.39 1.11 0.96
N GLY A 75 12.50 0.21 1.36
CA GLY A 75 12.45 -0.28 2.74
C GLY A 75 12.25 0.86 3.73
N LYS A 76 11.50 1.90 3.37
CA LYS A 76 11.07 2.94 4.31
C LYS A 76 9.63 2.75 4.72
N ARG A 77 9.30 3.24 5.91
CA ARG A 77 7.92 3.31 6.39
C ARG A 77 7.26 4.56 5.85
N ALA A 78 6.05 4.41 5.32
CA ALA A 78 5.23 5.52 4.85
C ALA A 78 3.74 5.16 4.94
N HIS A 79 2.90 6.17 5.10
CA HIS A 79 1.45 6.06 5.19
C HIS A 79 0.81 5.80 3.81
N TRP A 80 1.44 6.34 2.77
CA TRP A 80 1.08 6.16 1.38
C TRP A 80 2.32 6.28 0.51
N CYS A 81 2.23 5.66 -0.66
CA CYS A 81 3.19 5.77 -1.74
C CYS A 81 2.47 6.04 -3.04
N ASP A 82 3.05 6.88 -3.88
CA ASP A 82 2.53 7.30 -5.17
C ASP A 82 3.58 7.11 -6.26
N TYR A 83 3.14 6.66 -7.43
CA TYR A 83 3.92 6.65 -8.65
C TYR A 83 3.18 7.44 -9.71
N SER A 84 3.80 8.49 -10.24
CA SER A 84 3.23 9.33 -11.30
C SER A 84 4.19 9.47 -12.48
N GLY A 85 3.66 9.62 -13.69
CA GLY A 85 4.45 9.67 -14.90
C GLY A 85 3.62 9.71 -16.18
N PRO A 86 4.27 9.79 -17.35
CA PRO A 86 3.58 9.96 -18.62
C PRO A 86 2.94 8.64 -19.10
N VAL A 87 1.68 8.71 -19.52
CA VAL A 87 0.95 7.66 -20.23
C VAL A 87 0.13 8.33 -21.33
N GLY A 88 0.30 7.92 -22.58
CA GLY A 88 -0.49 8.47 -23.70
C GLY A 88 -0.32 9.98 -23.96
N GLY A 89 0.73 10.61 -23.41
CA GLY A 89 0.97 12.06 -23.52
C GLY A 89 0.43 12.88 -22.34
N GLU A 90 -0.23 12.23 -21.38
CA GLU A 90 -0.75 12.85 -20.15
C GLU A 90 0.04 12.35 -18.94
N THR A 91 0.14 13.16 -17.89
CA THR A 91 0.67 12.70 -16.60
C THR A 91 -0.47 12.11 -15.80
N VAL A 92 -0.30 10.87 -15.35
CA VAL A 92 -1.23 10.16 -14.47
C VAL A 92 -0.46 9.52 -13.33
N GLY A 93 -1.15 9.14 -12.27
CA GLY A 93 -0.56 8.48 -11.13
C GLY A 93 -1.44 7.40 -10.52
N VAL A 94 -0.80 6.60 -9.68
CA VAL A 94 -1.45 5.60 -8.85
C VAL A 94 -0.79 5.59 -7.48
N ALA A 95 -1.62 5.76 -6.46
CA ALA A 95 -1.22 5.71 -5.08
C ALA A 95 -1.80 4.48 -4.36
N ILE A 96 -1.04 3.94 -3.41
CA ILE A 96 -1.50 2.93 -2.45
C ILE A 96 -1.41 3.54 -1.05
N PHE A 97 -2.52 3.47 -0.31
CA PHE A 97 -2.63 3.96 1.06
C PHE A 97 -2.66 2.79 2.04
N ASP A 98 -1.93 2.91 3.15
CA ASP A 98 -1.96 1.96 4.25
C ASP A 98 -2.79 2.53 5.42
N HIS A 99 -3.86 1.84 5.80
CA HIS A 99 -4.76 2.32 6.85
C HIS A 99 -4.12 2.20 8.25
N PRO A 100 -4.40 3.13 9.19
CA PRO A 100 -3.91 3.05 10.57
C PRO A 100 -4.23 1.77 11.34
N SER A 101 -5.27 1.03 10.93
CA SER A 101 -5.66 -0.23 11.56
C SER A 101 -5.05 -1.47 10.89
N SER A 102 -4.19 -1.32 9.87
CA SER A 102 -3.46 -2.42 9.27
C SER A 102 -2.39 -2.96 10.23
N PHE A 103 -2.11 -4.25 10.15
CA PHE A 103 -0.98 -4.85 10.85
C PHE A 103 0.33 -4.15 10.49
N ARG A 104 1.12 -3.77 11.51
CA ARG A 104 2.40 -3.05 11.41
C ARG A 104 2.34 -1.67 10.72
N HIS A 105 1.19 -1.00 10.74
CA HIS A 105 1.06 0.38 10.25
C HIS A 105 2.03 1.38 10.95
N PRO A 106 2.56 2.39 10.23
CA PRO A 106 2.67 2.44 8.77
C PRO A 106 3.56 1.31 8.25
N THR A 107 3.11 0.63 7.19
CA THR A 107 3.84 -0.50 6.61
C THR A 107 5.20 -0.09 6.02
N TRP A 108 6.03 -1.09 5.73
CA TRP A 108 7.26 -0.90 4.96
C TRP A 108 6.99 -1.05 3.46
N TRP A 109 7.78 -0.37 2.64
CA TRP A 109 7.56 -0.33 1.19
C TRP A 109 8.70 -0.98 0.40
N HIS A 110 8.31 -1.96 -0.42
CA HIS A 110 9.16 -2.58 -1.44
C HIS A 110 8.96 -1.82 -2.74
N VAL A 111 9.94 -1.01 -3.15
CA VAL A 111 9.80 -0.11 -4.29
C VAL A 111 10.97 -0.21 -5.25
N ARG A 112 10.72 0.02 -6.53
CA ARG A 112 11.75 -0.01 -7.57
C ARG A 112 11.54 1.09 -8.58
N ASN A 113 12.65 1.65 -9.05
CA ASN A 113 12.66 2.65 -10.12
C ASN A 113 12.10 2.10 -11.44
N TYR A 114 11.97 0.78 -11.61
CA TYR A 114 11.32 0.16 -12.77
C TYR A 114 9.78 0.08 -12.66
N GLY A 115 9.17 0.92 -11.82
CA GLY A 115 7.71 1.03 -11.71
C GLY A 115 7.03 0.08 -10.73
N LEU A 116 7.75 -0.62 -9.85
CA LEU A 116 7.14 -1.48 -8.83
C LEU A 116 6.99 -0.72 -7.52
N MET A 117 5.83 -0.84 -6.88
CA MET A 117 5.63 -0.53 -5.47
C MET A 117 4.74 -1.56 -4.78
N THR A 118 5.09 -1.90 -3.55
CA THR A 118 4.39 -2.90 -2.75
C THR A 118 4.37 -2.50 -1.27
N ALA A 119 3.19 -2.58 -0.65
CA ALA A 119 3.04 -2.54 0.79
C ALA A 119 3.43 -3.91 1.38
N ASN A 120 4.56 -3.98 2.09
CA ASN A 120 5.11 -5.23 2.63
C ASN A 120 5.52 -5.08 4.11
N CYS A 121 4.74 -5.66 5.00
CA CYS A 121 5.02 -5.65 6.44
C CYS A 121 5.92 -6.79 6.94
N PHE A 122 6.39 -7.70 6.07
CA PHE A 122 7.15 -8.90 6.44
C PHE A 122 8.64 -8.82 6.08
N GLY A 123 9.07 -7.99 5.12
CA GLY A 123 10.47 -7.94 4.63
C GLY A 123 11.47 -7.17 5.50
N LEU A 124 11.34 -7.18 6.83
CA LEU A 124 12.12 -6.31 7.71
C LEU A 124 13.61 -6.60 7.65
N SER A 125 14.03 -7.87 7.51
CA SER A 125 15.45 -8.22 7.38
C SER A 125 16.08 -7.57 6.15
N ASP A 126 15.39 -7.60 5.00
CA ASP A 126 15.81 -6.94 3.76
C ASP A 126 15.83 -5.41 3.91
N PHE A 127 14.80 -4.82 4.53
CA PHE A 127 14.65 -3.36 4.65
C PHE A 127 15.58 -2.73 5.69
N THR A 128 16.00 -3.51 6.68
CA THR A 128 16.81 -3.03 7.80
C THR A 128 18.23 -3.58 7.79
N ASN A 129 18.66 -4.26 6.72
CA ASN A 129 19.96 -4.93 6.63
C ASN A 129 20.18 -5.90 7.82
N GLY A 130 19.17 -6.70 8.13
CA GLY A 130 19.20 -7.76 9.14
C GLY A 130 19.10 -7.30 10.59
N ARG A 131 18.82 -6.00 10.85
CA ARG A 131 18.68 -5.49 12.23
C ARG A 131 17.35 -5.88 12.87
N GLU A 132 16.32 -6.08 12.07
CA GLU A 132 14.99 -6.49 12.50
C GLU A 132 14.59 -7.80 11.80
N ASN A 133 13.73 -8.59 12.44
CA ASN A 133 13.11 -9.79 11.88
C ASN A 133 11.60 -9.54 11.70
N GLY A 134 11.12 -9.77 10.49
CA GLY A 134 9.75 -9.61 10.05
C GLY A 134 8.90 -10.88 10.13
N ASP A 135 9.46 -12.00 10.59
CA ASP A 135 8.72 -13.21 10.92
C ASP A 135 7.53 -12.88 11.82
N HIS A 136 6.43 -13.61 11.64
CA HIS A 136 5.27 -13.48 12.50
C HIS A 136 4.52 -14.80 12.62
N THR A 137 4.35 -15.28 13.85
CA THR A 137 3.49 -16.43 14.17
C THR A 137 2.11 -15.92 14.52
N LEU A 138 1.11 -16.35 13.77
CA LEU A 138 -0.30 -16.08 13.97
C LEU A 138 -0.98 -17.29 14.66
N PRO A 139 -1.36 -17.19 15.95
CA PRO A 139 -2.01 -18.27 16.68
C PRO A 139 -3.45 -18.54 16.22
N ALA A 140 -3.95 -19.75 16.48
CA ALA A 140 -5.34 -20.13 16.23
C ALA A 140 -6.33 -19.15 16.88
N GLY A 141 -7.34 -18.73 16.12
CA GLY A 141 -8.37 -17.80 16.58
C GLY A 141 -8.00 -16.31 16.47
N GLU A 142 -6.77 -15.98 16.10
CA GLU A 142 -6.35 -14.61 15.80
C GLU A 142 -6.44 -14.29 14.30
N THR A 143 -6.62 -13.00 13.98
CA THR A 143 -6.74 -12.51 12.60
C THR A 143 -5.78 -11.35 12.37
N LEU A 144 -4.93 -11.47 11.35
CA LEU A 144 -4.21 -10.33 10.80
C LEU A 144 -5.10 -9.58 9.83
N ARG A 145 -5.13 -8.25 9.96
CA ARG A 145 -5.96 -7.38 9.12
C ARG A 145 -5.08 -6.42 8.35
N PHE A 146 -5.36 -6.28 7.07
CA PHE A 146 -4.70 -5.36 6.18
C PHE A 146 -5.74 -4.57 5.42
N ARG A 147 -5.60 -3.26 5.38
CA ARG A 147 -6.57 -2.39 4.73
C ARG A 147 -5.83 -1.39 3.87
N TYR A 148 -6.01 -1.52 2.56
CA TYR A 148 -5.40 -0.67 1.57
C TYR A 148 -6.44 0.08 0.78
N ARG A 149 -6.10 1.26 0.30
CA ARG A 149 -6.84 1.96 -0.74
C ARG A 149 -5.93 2.21 -1.91
N LEU A 150 -6.43 1.92 -3.11
CA LEU A 150 -5.77 2.29 -4.35
C LEU A 150 -6.49 3.51 -4.92
N TYR A 151 -5.72 4.46 -5.42
CA TYR A 151 -6.21 5.69 -5.99
C TYR A 151 -5.47 5.97 -7.28
N VAL A 152 -6.16 5.85 -8.41
CA VAL A 152 -5.66 6.24 -9.73
C VAL A 152 -6.15 7.65 -10.03
N HIS A 153 -5.26 8.52 -10.46
CA HIS A 153 -5.53 9.94 -10.62
C HIS A 153 -4.83 10.55 -11.82
N ASP A 154 -5.34 11.71 -12.24
CA ASP A 154 -4.65 12.59 -13.19
C ASP A 154 -3.60 13.41 -12.46
N GLY A 155 -2.57 13.86 -13.18
CA GLY A 155 -1.48 14.66 -12.62
C GLY A 155 -0.59 13.89 -11.65
N ASP A 156 0.19 14.63 -10.87
CA ASP A 156 1.06 14.07 -9.84
C ASP A 156 0.38 14.03 -8.45
N HIS A 157 1.12 13.58 -7.42
CA HIS A 157 0.60 13.48 -6.05
C HIS A 157 0.12 14.81 -5.44
N LEU A 158 0.60 15.95 -5.94
CA LEU A 158 0.18 17.29 -5.50
C LEU A 158 -1.11 17.69 -6.22
N ASP A 159 -1.14 17.54 -7.55
CA ASP A 159 -2.32 17.83 -8.37
C ASP A 159 -3.55 17.03 -7.90
N ALA A 160 -3.33 15.76 -7.57
CA ALA A 160 -4.37 14.83 -7.14
C ALA A 160 -4.67 14.86 -5.64
N GLU A 161 -4.01 15.74 -4.89
CA GLU A 161 -4.15 15.92 -3.44
C GLU A 161 -4.02 14.59 -2.68
N VAL A 162 -3.05 13.73 -3.04
CA VAL A 162 -2.89 12.37 -2.50
C VAL A 162 -2.84 12.36 -0.97
N ALA A 163 -2.14 13.32 -0.37
CA ALA A 163 -2.07 13.46 1.08
C ALA A 163 -3.44 13.75 1.73
N THR A 164 -4.29 14.56 1.09
CA THR A 164 -5.65 14.84 1.55
C THR A 164 -6.53 13.59 1.40
N ARG A 165 -6.45 12.90 0.26
CA ARG A 165 -7.20 11.65 0.01
C ARG A 165 -6.84 10.55 0.99
N TYR A 166 -5.58 10.51 1.45
CA TYR A 166 -5.16 9.64 2.54
C TYR A 166 -5.86 10.00 3.85
N GLN A 167 -6.00 11.29 4.20
CA GLN A 167 -6.69 11.68 5.42
C GLN A 167 -8.17 11.30 5.39
N ASP A 168 -8.85 11.45 4.25
CA ASP A 168 -10.24 10.99 4.07
C ASP A 168 -10.39 9.48 4.33
N TYR A 169 -9.37 8.70 3.97
CA TYR A 169 -9.34 7.26 4.16
C TYR A 169 -8.97 6.85 5.59
N ALA A 170 -7.95 7.48 6.17
CA ALA A 170 -7.44 7.17 7.50
C ALA A 170 -8.36 7.65 8.62
N ASN A 171 -9.12 8.72 8.36
CA ASN A 171 -10.00 9.38 9.32
C ASN A 171 -11.39 9.62 8.70
N PRO A 172 -12.13 8.55 8.32
CA PRO A 172 -13.41 8.72 7.67
C PRO A 172 -14.40 9.44 8.59
N PRO A 173 -15.23 10.36 8.07
CA PRO A 173 -16.17 11.11 8.89
C PRO A 173 -17.17 10.18 9.58
N ALA A 174 -17.31 10.34 10.90
CA ALA A 174 -18.30 9.61 11.67
C ALA A 174 -19.69 10.27 11.49
N ILE A 175 -20.55 9.66 10.68
CA ILE A 175 -21.94 10.11 10.54
C ILE A 175 -22.77 9.49 11.67
N ARG A 176 -23.34 10.32 12.54
CA ARG A 176 -24.41 9.90 13.46
C ARG A 176 -25.74 10.36 12.89
N VAL A 177 -26.57 9.41 12.49
CA VAL A 177 -27.97 9.68 12.13
C VAL A 177 -28.79 9.57 13.42
N GLY A 178 -29.37 10.68 13.85
CA GLY A 178 -30.29 10.75 15.00
C GLY A 178 -31.74 10.59 14.60
#